data_AF-A0A9B0TVK0-F1
#
_entry.id   AF-A0A9B0TVK0-F1
#
_cell.length_a   1.000
_cell.length_b   1.000
_cell.length_c   1.000
_cell.angle_alpha   90.00
_cell.angle_beta   90.00
_cell.angle_gamma   90.00
#
_symmetry.space_group_name_H-M   'P 1'
#
loop_
_entity.id
_entity.type
_entity.pdbx_description
1 polymer ?
#
loop_
_entity_poly.entity_id
_entity_poly.type
_entity_poly.pdbx_seq_one_letter_code
_entity_poly.pdbx_strand_id
1 'polypeptide(L)'
;MFSSQQYKQAVHELVRCVALTRICYGDSHWKLAEAHVNLAQGYLQLKGLSLQAKQHVEKAQKILSSAIEPPYNDNTDVFKCSVELFHTMGRALIALQKFKEASENLAKAERLSKELLQCGRIIKEEWVKIQAELTLSLA
;
A
#
# COMPACT_ATOMS: atom_id res chain seq x y z
N MET A 1 0.34 -10.55 -19.91
CA MET A 1 0.11 -9.10 -19.70
C MET A 1 -1.39 -8.86 -19.86
N PHE A 2 -2.06 -8.29 -18.86
CA PHE A 2 -3.48 -7.95 -18.99
C PHE A 2 -3.68 -6.79 -19.99
N SER A 3 -4.84 -6.76 -20.64
CA SER A 3 -5.23 -5.64 -21.49
C SER A 3 -5.59 -4.41 -20.66
N SER A 4 -5.49 -3.21 -21.24
CA SER A 4 -5.97 -1.97 -20.59
C SER A 4 -7.42 -2.09 -20.14
N GLN A 5 -8.24 -2.84 -20.87
CA GLN A 5 -9.64 -3.07 -20.51
C GLN A 5 -9.78 -3.91 -19.24
N GLN A 6 -8.97 -4.96 -19.08
CA GLN A 6 -8.97 -5.79 -17.88
C GLN A 6 -8.52 -4.99 -16.64
N TYR A 7 -7.54 -4.09 -16.78
CA TYR A 7 -7.13 -3.20 -15.68
C TYR A 7 -8.24 -2.21 -15.30
N LYS A 8 -8.97 -1.65 -16.27
CA LYS A 8 -10.11 -0.76 -15.97
C LYS A 8 -11.21 -1.50 -15.22
N GLN A 9 -11.51 -2.73 -15.61
CA GLN A 9 -12.47 -3.58 -14.89
C GLN A 9 -11.99 -3.89 -13.46
N ALA A 10 -10.72 -4.25 -13.28
CA ALA A 10 -10.14 -4.50 -11.96
C ALA A 10 -10.22 -3.25 -11.06
N VAL A 11 -9.90 -2.07 -11.59
CA VAL A 11 -10.04 -0.79 -10.85
C VAL A 11 -11.49 -0.54 -10.45
N HIS A 12 -12.46 -0.82 -11.32
CA HIS A 12 -13.89 -0.69 -10.99
C HIS A 12 -14.29 -1.59 -9.81
N GLU A 13 -13.84 -2.85 -9.79
CA GLU A 13 -14.08 -3.74 -8.65
C GLU A 13 -13.34 -3.29 -7.38
N LEU A 14 -12.14 -2.71 -7.51
CA LEU A 14 -11.41 -2.14 -6.37
C LEU A 14 -12.14 -0.93 -5.77
N VAL A 15 -12.78 -0.08 -6.59
CA VAL A 15 -13.65 1.00 -6.08
C VAL A 15 -14.83 0.44 -5.29
N ARG A 16 -15.49 -0.62 -5.80
CA ARG A 16 -16.56 -1.29 -5.05
C ARG A 16 -16.06 -1.92 -3.75
N CYS A 17 -14.87 -2.52 -3.77
CA CYS A 17 -14.23 -3.10 -2.59
C CYS A 17 -14.00 -2.05 -1.51
N VAL A 18 -13.53 -0.85 -1.86
CA VAL A 18 -13.39 0.27 -0.92
C VAL A 18 -14.74 0.65 -0.29
N ALA A 19 -15.79 0.78 -1.10
CA ALA A 19 -17.12 1.12 -0.61
C ALA A 19 -17.69 0.05 0.32
N LEU A 20 -17.58 -1.23 -0.07
CA LEU A 20 -18.06 -2.36 0.73
C LEU A 20 -17.28 -2.47 2.06
N THR A 21 -15.96 -2.32 2.02
CA THR A 21 -15.11 -2.37 3.22
C THR A 21 -15.49 -1.27 4.21
N ARG A 22 -15.79 -0.07 3.72
CA ARG A 22 -16.31 1.04 4.53
C ARG A 22 -17.63 0.68 5.21
N ILE A 23 -18.55 0.06 4.48
CA ILE A 23 -19.86 -0.37 5.02
C ILE A 23 -19.68 -1.45 6.10
N CYS A 24 -18.81 -2.43 5.88
CA CYS A 24 -18.63 -3.56 6.78
C CYS A 24 -17.86 -3.22 8.06
N TYR A 25 -16.82 -2.38 7.96
CA TYR A 25 -15.88 -2.15 9.07
C TYR A 25 -15.90 -0.73 9.63
N GLY A 26 -16.51 0.23 8.94
CA GLY A 26 -16.49 1.65 9.32
C GLY A 26 -15.24 2.40 8.85
N ASP A 27 -15.21 3.70 9.16
CA ASP A 27 -14.25 4.66 8.59
C ASP A 27 -12.84 4.59 9.19
N SER A 28 -12.70 4.05 10.40
CA SER A 28 -11.42 4.01 11.13
C SER A 28 -10.71 2.66 11.09
N HIS A 29 -11.32 1.64 10.48
CA HIS A 29 -10.76 0.30 10.49
C HIS A 29 -9.63 0.14 9.47
N TRP A 30 -8.52 -0.50 9.86
CA TRP A 30 -7.33 -0.65 9.00
C TRP A 30 -7.61 -1.37 7.68
N LYS A 31 -8.61 -2.27 7.62
CA LYS A 31 -9.06 -2.89 6.36
C LYS A 31 -9.50 -1.86 5.32
N LEU A 32 -10.07 -0.73 5.73
CA LEU A 32 -10.39 0.35 4.80
C LEU A 32 -9.12 0.99 4.23
N ALA A 33 -8.05 1.09 5.01
CA ALA A 33 -6.75 1.53 4.53
C ALA A 33 -6.16 0.55 3.50
N GLU A 34 -6.21 -0.75 3.79
CA GLU A 34 -5.79 -1.82 2.88
C GLU A 34 -6.54 -1.75 1.54
N ALA A 35 -7.87 -1.57 1.57
CA ALA A 35 -8.66 -1.40 0.34
C ALA A 35 -8.24 -0.15 -0.46
N HIS A 36 -7.92 0.96 0.22
CA HIS A 36 -7.38 2.16 -0.41
C HIS A 36 -6.01 1.93 -1.06
N VAL A 37 -5.10 1.18 -0.42
CA VAL A 37 -3.80 0.81 -0.98
C VAL A 37 -3.96 -0.07 -2.22
N ASN A 38 -4.83 -1.10 -2.16
CA ASN A 38 -5.10 -1.96 -3.31
C ASN A 38 -5.66 -1.18 -4.51
N LEU A 39 -6.58 -0.24 -4.26
CA LEU A 39 -7.09 0.65 -5.32
C LEU A 39 -5.99 1.54 -5.91
N ALA A 40 -5.08 2.06 -5.08
CA ALA A 40 -3.94 2.83 -5.56
C ALA A 40 -2.99 1.99 -6.44
N GLN A 41 -2.71 0.73 -6.04
CA GLN A 41 -1.94 -0.19 -6.86
C GLN A 41 -2.60 -0.47 -8.21
N GLY A 42 -3.93 -0.61 -8.23
CA GLY A 42 -4.72 -0.73 -9.46
C GLY A 42 -4.58 0.49 -10.37
N TYR A 43 -4.65 1.70 -9.80
CA TYR A 43 -4.44 2.94 -10.57
C TYR A 43 -3.03 3.02 -11.18
N LEU A 44 -1.99 2.53 -10.49
CA LEU A 44 -0.62 2.52 -11.04
C LEU A 44 -0.44 1.59 -12.24
N GLN A 45 -1.37 0.67 -12.50
CA GLN A 45 -1.35 -0.16 -13.72
C GLN A 45 -1.89 0.59 -14.95
N LEU A 46 -2.57 1.71 -14.75
CA LEU A 46 -3.16 2.54 -15.80
C LEU A 46 -2.32 3.81 -16.00
N LYS A 47 -1.96 4.12 -17.25
CA LYS A 47 -1.18 5.31 -17.57
C LYS A 47 -1.92 6.58 -17.13
N GLY A 48 -1.19 7.50 -16.49
CA GLY A 48 -1.68 8.83 -16.12
C GLY A 48 -2.51 8.90 -14.83
N LEU A 49 -2.63 7.81 -14.06
CA LEU A 49 -3.45 7.80 -12.83
C LEU A 49 -2.62 7.84 -11.52
N SER A 50 -1.36 8.25 -11.60
CA SER A 50 -0.45 8.29 -10.45
C SER A 50 -0.86 9.30 -9.38
N LEU A 51 -1.56 10.38 -9.76
CA LEU A 51 -2.11 11.34 -8.80
C LEU A 51 -3.25 10.72 -7.98
N GLN A 52 -4.13 9.97 -8.63
CA GLN A 52 -5.22 9.22 -7.98
C GLN A 52 -4.63 8.17 -7.05
N ALA A 53 -3.62 7.42 -7.49
CA ALA A 53 -2.91 6.48 -6.63
C ALA A 53 -2.40 7.18 -5.36
N LYS A 54 -1.66 8.29 -5.49
CA LYS A 54 -1.17 9.08 -4.35
C LYS A 54 -2.29 9.50 -3.38
N GLN A 55 -3.39 10.04 -3.89
CA GLN A 55 -4.53 10.47 -3.05
C GLN A 55 -5.15 9.32 -2.25
N HIS A 56 -5.26 8.13 -2.85
CA HIS A 56 -5.77 6.95 -2.17
C HIS A 56 -4.80 6.46 -1.08
N VAL A 57 -3.49 6.50 -1.34
CA VAL A 57 -2.48 6.15 -0.33
C VAL A 57 -2.43 7.17 0.81
N GLU A 58 -2.59 8.47 0.55
CA GLU A 58 -2.71 9.51 1.60
C GLU A 58 -3.93 9.28 2.49
N LYS A 59 -5.05 8.83 1.91
CA LYS A 59 -6.23 8.48 2.68
C LYS A 59 -6.01 7.23 3.52
N ALA A 60 -5.37 6.19 2.96
CA ALA A 60 -4.97 5.01 3.72
C ALA A 60 -4.06 5.38 4.90
N GLN A 61 -3.13 6.30 4.70
CA GLN A 61 -2.19 6.73 5.73
C GLN A 61 -2.92 7.38 6.91
N LYS A 62 -3.88 8.26 6.65
CA LYS A 62 -4.72 8.87 7.69
C LYS A 62 -5.49 7.82 8.51
N ILE A 63 -6.05 6.81 7.85
CA ILE A 63 -6.78 5.72 8.51
C ILE A 63 -5.84 4.89 9.40
N LEU A 64 -4.66 4.51 8.89
CA LEU A 64 -3.69 3.75 9.69
C LEU A 64 -3.17 4.55 10.89
N SER A 65 -2.94 5.85 10.74
CA SER A 65 -2.55 6.71 11.87
C SER A 65 -3.60 6.75 12.99
N SER A 66 -4.89 6.60 12.67
CA SER A 66 -5.96 6.45 13.67
C SER A 66 -6.17 5.03 14.18
N ALA A 67 -5.69 4.01 13.45
CA ALA A 67 -5.87 2.61 13.82
C ALA A 67 -4.77 2.07 14.76
N ILE A 68 -3.65 2.80 14.85
CA ILE A 68 -2.51 2.48 15.71
C ILE A 68 -2.74 3.17 17.07
N GLU A 69 -3.65 2.64 17.88
CA GLU A 69 -3.87 3.08 19.26
C GLU A 69 -3.21 2.12 20.27
N PRO A 70 -2.55 2.62 21.33
CA PRO A 70 -2.06 1.80 22.43
C PRO A 70 -3.20 1.11 23.21
N PRO A 71 -3.02 -0.14 23.68
CA PRO A 71 -1.87 -1.00 23.42
C PRO A 71 -1.90 -1.44 21.97
N TYR A 72 -0.81 -1.20 21.24
CA TYR A 72 -0.71 -1.51 19.82
C TYR A 72 -1.15 -2.96 19.64
N ASN A 73 -2.36 -3.13 19.13
CA ASN A 73 -2.90 -4.44 18.89
C ASN A 73 -1.86 -5.10 17.96
N ASP A 74 -1.41 -6.30 18.33
CA ASP A 74 -0.30 -7.02 17.73
C ASP A 74 -0.64 -7.52 16.32
N ASN A 75 -1.12 -6.60 15.47
CA ASN A 75 -1.70 -6.87 14.19
C ASN A 75 -0.60 -6.83 13.15
N THR A 76 -0.01 -7.99 12.94
CA THR A 76 0.92 -8.22 11.83
C THR A 76 0.35 -7.68 10.52
N ASP A 77 -0.97 -7.78 10.30
CA ASP A 77 -1.59 -7.30 9.06
C ASP A 77 -1.62 -5.77 8.94
N VAL A 78 -1.72 -5.03 10.05
CA VAL A 78 -1.63 -3.54 10.02
C VAL A 78 -0.24 -3.11 9.58
N PHE A 79 0.80 -3.80 10.05
CA PHE A 79 2.17 -3.53 9.64
C PHE A 79 2.44 -3.98 8.20
N LYS A 80 1.89 -5.12 7.75
CA LYS A 80 1.95 -5.51 6.33
C LYS A 80 1.28 -4.47 5.44
N CYS A 81 0.09 -4.01 5.82
CA CYS A 81 -0.61 -2.93 5.13
C CYS A 81 0.23 -1.64 5.10
N SER A 82 1.00 -1.35 6.16
CA SER A 82 1.89 -0.19 6.21
C SER A 82 3.11 -0.33 5.29
N VAL A 83 3.67 -1.54 5.13
CA VAL A 83 4.73 -1.81 4.14
C VAL A 83 4.20 -1.53 2.72
N GLU A 84 3.05 -2.11 2.37
CA GLU A 84 2.39 -1.91 1.08
C GLU A 84 2.03 -0.43 0.83
N LEU A 85 1.60 0.28 1.88
CA LEU A 85 1.31 1.71 1.82
C LEU A 85 2.54 2.51 1.40
N PHE A 86 3.67 2.31 2.08
CA PHE A 86 4.89 3.06 1.80
C PHE A 86 5.48 2.68 0.43
N HIS A 87 5.42 1.41 0.06
CA HIS A 87 5.83 0.95 -1.27
C HIS A 87 4.99 1.59 -2.38
N THR A 88 3.67 1.56 -2.25
CA THR A 88 2.73 2.13 -3.22
C THR A 88 2.87 3.65 -3.31
N MET A 89 3.10 4.34 -2.19
CA MET A 89 3.42 5.77 -2.17
C MET A 89 4.71 6.05 -2.96
N GLY A 90 5.77 5.28 -2.71
CA GLY A 90 7.04 5.39 -3.43
C GLY A 90 6.88 5.28 -4.94
N ARG A 91 6.15 4.25 -5.41
CA ARG A 91 5.85 4.05 -6.83
C ARG A 91 5.04 5.19 -7.44
N ALA A 92 4.02 5.68 -6.73
CA ALA A 92 3.24 6.83 -7.19
C ALA A 92 4.10 8.10 -7.31
N LEU A 93 4.98 8.34 -6.35
CA LEU A 93 5.90 9.49 -6.34
C LEU A 93 6.95 9.40 -7.44
N ILE A 94 7.50 8.22 -7.75
CA ILE A 94 8.38 8.01 -8.90
C ILE A 94 7.67 8.39 -10.20
N ALA A 95 6.45 7.90 -10.40
CA ALA A 95 5.66 8.23 -11.59
C ALA A 95 5.30 9.72 -11.69
N LEU A 96 5.30 10.43 -10.56
CA LEU A 96 5.13 11.88 -10.46
C LEU A 96 6.46 12.66 -10.44
N GLN A 97 7.60 11.99 -10.68
CA GLN A 97 8.96 12.56 -10.69
C GLN A 97 9.38 13.22 -9.35
N LYS A 98 8.79 12.78 -8.24
CA LYS A 98 9.09 13.22 -6.86
C LYS A 98 10.11 12.27 -6.21
N PHE A 99 11.30 12.16 -6.79
CA PHE A 99 12.27 11.11 -6.46
C PHE A 99 12.74 11.11 -5.00
N LYS A 100 12.94 12.28 -4.40
CA LYS A 100 13.34 12.40 -2.99
C LYS A 100 12.28 11.82 -2.05
N GLU A 101 11.03 12.28 -2.19
CA GLU A 101 9.90 11.77 -1.41
C GLU A 101 9.70 10.27 -1.64
N ALA A 102 9.90 9.80 -2.88
CA ALA A 102 9.78 8.38 -3.20
C ALA A 102 10.81 7.53 -2.47
N SER A 103 12.08 7.93 -2.49
CA SER A 103 13.17 7.23 -1.80
C SER A 103 12.92 7.13 -0.30
N GLU A 104 12.44 8.22 0.32
CA GLU A 104 12.08 8.24 1.74
C GLU A 104 10.95 7.24 2.07
N ASN A 105 9.96 7.10 1.19
CA ASN A 105 8.88 6.13 1.38
C ASN A 105 9.36 4.68 1.18
N LEU A 106 10.15 4.42 0.14
CA LEU A 106 10.70 3.08 -0.10
C LEU A 106 11.61 2.62 1.04
N ALA A 107 12.44 3.52 1.59
CA ALA A 107 13.26 3.24 2.77
C ALA A 107 12.43 2.91 4.02
N LYS A 108 11.24 3.51 4.18
CA LYS A 108 10.30 3.15 5.26
C LYS A 108 9.72 1.76 5.07
N ALA A 109 9.30 1.42 3.85
CA ALA A 109 8.80 0.08 3.52
C ALA A 109 9.86 -1.00 3.80
N GLU A 110 11.10 -0.75 3.36
CA GLU A 110 12.24 -1.63 3.61
C GLU A 110 12.48 -1.83 5.10
N ARG A 111 12.62 -0.73 5.86
CA ARG A 111 12.84 -0.77 7.31
C ARG A 111 11.77 -1.55 8.04
N LEU A 112 10.50 -1.26 7.76
CA LEU A 112 9.38 -1.91 8.43
C LEU A 112 9.30 -3.41 8.10
N SER A 113 9.55 -3.79 6.84
CA SER A 113 9.60 -5.21 6.46
C SER A 113 10.73 -5.97 7.18
N LYS A 114 11.88 -5.30 7.42
CA LYS A 114 13.00 -5.87 8.17
C LYS A 114 12.66 -6.04 9.64
N GLU A 115 11.99 -5.06 10.26
CA GLU A 115 11.50 -5.17 11.65
C GLU A 115 10.51 -6.32 11.79
N LEU A 116 9.58 -6.49 10.85
CA LEU A 116 8.66 -7.63 10.83
C LEU A 116 9.37 -8.99 10.78
N LEU A 117 10.44 -9.10 9.97
CA LEU A 117 11.25 -10.31 9.92
C LEU A 117 11.97 -10.55 11.25
N GLN A 118 12.58 -9.51 11.83
CA GLN A 118 13.32 -9.61 13.09
C GLN A 118 12.42 -9.99 14.27
N CYS A 119 11.16 -9.54 14.27
CA CYS A 119 10.16 -9.92 15.26
C CYS A 119 9.48 -11.26 14.98
N GLY A 120 9.87 -12.00 13.93
CA GLY A 120 9.27 -13.28 13.56
C GLY A 120 7.83 -13.19 13.05
N ARG A 121 7.38 -12.00 12.61
CA ARG A 121 6.03 -11.75 12.09
C ARG A 121 5.88 -12.13 10.62
N ILE A 122 7.00 -12.18 9.91
CA ILE A 122 7.09 -12.72 8.54
C ILE A 122 8.27 -13.68 8.44
N ILE A 123 8.18 -14.63 7.52
CA ILE A 123 9.25 -15.57 7.22
C ILE A 123 10.23 -14.97 6.20
N LYS A 124 11.42 -15.57 6.08
CA LYS A 124 12.48 -15.10 5.19
C LYS A 124 12.03 -15.05 3.73
N GLU A 125 11.25 -16.03 3.28
CA GLU A 125 10.73 -16.13 1.91
C GLU A 125 9.78 -14.98 1.58
N GLU A 126 8.94 -14.58 2.55
CA GLU A 126 8.05 -13.43 2.40
C GLU A 126 8.85 -12.13 2.36
N TRP A 127 9.83 -11.97 3.25
CA TRP A 127 10.71 -10.80 3.25
C TRP A 127 11.50 -10.66 1.93
N VAL A 128 12.05 -11.75 1.39
CA VAL A 128 12.79 -11.73 0.11
C VAL A 128 11.88 -11.27 -1.05
N LYS A 129 10.61 -11.68 -1.07
CA LYS A 129 9.65 -11.20 -2.09
C LYS A 129 9.42 -9.70 -1.99
N ILE A 130 9.20 -9.19 -0.77
CA ILE A 130 9.04 -7.75 -0.53
C ILE A 130 10.28 -6.98 -1.02
N GLN A 131 11.49 -7.45 -0.70
CA GLN A 131 12.73 -6.82 -1.14
C GLN A 131 12.90 -6.81 -2.66
N ALA A 132 12.51 -7.90 -3.33
CA ALA A 132 12.52 -7.96 -4.79
C ALA A 132 11.59 -6.90 -5.41
N GLU A 133 10.38 -6.75 -4.87
CA GLU A 133 9.39 -5.76 -5.36
C GLU A 133 9.81 -4.31 -5.08
N LEU A 134 10.40 -4.04 -3.92
CA LEU A 134 10.98 -2.73 -3.58
C LEU A 134 12.12 -2.38 -4.55
N THR A 135 13.01 -3.33 -4.82
CA THR A 135 14.15 -3.15 -5.73
C THR A 135 13.68 -2.91 -7.16
N LEU A 136 12.70 -3.69 -7.65
CA LEU A 136 12.10 -3.51 -8.97
C LEU A 136 11.45 -2.13 -9.15
N SER A 137 11.02 -1.50 -8.07
CA SER A 137 10.41 -0.17 -8.13
C SER A 137 11.44 0.95 -8.29
N LEU A 138 12.71 0.68 -7.99
CA LEU A 138 13.83 1.62 -8.14
C LEU A 138 14.57 1.47 -9.48
N ALA A 139 14.31 0.38 -10.22
CA ALA A 139 14.90 0.07 -11.51
C ALA A 139 14.16 0.77 -12.67
#